data_AF-A0A7X6T2K4-F1
#
_entry.id   AF-A0A7X6T2K4-F1
#
_cell.length_a   1.000
_cell.length_b   1.000
_cell.length_c   1.000
_cell.angle_alpha   90.00
_cell.angle_beta   90.00
_cell.angle_gamma   90.00
#
_symmetry.space_group_name_H-M   'P 1'
#
loop_
_entity.id
_entity.type
_entity.pdbx_description
1 polymer ?
#
loop_
_entity_poly.entity_id
_entity_poly.type
_entity_poly.pdbx_seq_one_letter_code
_entity_poly.pdbx_strand_id
1 'polypeptide(L)'
;AFFIAAIVAVTCGYAGDMMNDYKSGALLKTNPTAQFVIELVGGFFGAFTASIALLAIIYSRGGVGMDVGLPAAQAHSVTAMVAGLGNPILFAVAALIGCALTLFLKVPAMIIGIGMMLTGAGLALPIFLGGLLEYLSRTHLKKDSQSAIQMGAVGLLGGEGIMGTLLAIIALFR
;
A
#
# COMPACT_ATOMS: atom_id res chain seq x y z
N ALA A 1 0.51 -9.79 -25.01
CA ALA A 1 1.60 -9.83 -24.02
C ALA A 1 1.33 -8.89 -22.83
N PHE A 2 1.15 -7.58 -23.06
CA PHE A 2 0.92 -6.59 -22.00
C PHE A 2 -0.25 -6.91 -21.06
N PHE A 3 -1.44 -7.21 -21.60
CA PHE A 3 -2.60 -7.57 -20.76
C PHE A 3 -2.38 -8.82 -19.90
N ILE A 4 -1.68 -9.82 -20.42
CA ILE A 4 -1.37 -11.04 -19.67
C ILE A 4 -0.40 -10.72 -18.53
N ALA A 5 0.65 -9.92 -18.80
CA ALA A 5 1.57 -9.46 -17.77
C ALA A 5 0.88 -8.63 -16.69
N ALA A 6 -0.05 -7.75 -17.08
CA ALA A 6 -0.84 -6.94 -16.14
C ALA A 6 -1.73 -7.82 -15.26
N ILE A 7 -2.44 -8.80 -15.84
CA ILE A 7 -3.28 -9.75 -15.07
C ILE A 7 -2.41 -10.51 -14.06
N VAL A 8 -1.30 -11.10 -14.50
CA VAL A 8 -0.41 -11.85 -13.62
C VAL A 8 0.15 -10.97 -12.50
N ALA A 9 0.61 -9.76 -12.81
CA ALA A 9 1.14 -8.83 -11.82
C ALA A 9 0.08 -8.46 -10.76
N VAL A 10 -1.15 -8.15 -11.20
CA VAL A 10 -2.27 -7.82 -10.29
C VAL A 10 -2.65 -9.03 -9.45
N THR A 11 -2.76 -10.23 -10.04
CA THR A 11 -3.08 -11.45 -9.28
C THR A 11 -2.00 -11.79 -8.26
N CYS A 12 -0.72 -11.69 -8.62
CA CYS A 12 0.39 -11.92 -7.69
C CYS A 12 0.42 -10.88 -6.56
N GLY A 13 0.20 -9.60 -6.88
CA GLY A 13 0.13 -8.53 -5.89
C GLY A 13 -1.04 -8.73 -4.91
N TYR A 14 -2.22 -9.02 -5.44
CA TYR A 14 -3.42 -9.28 -4.66
C TYR A 14 -3.28 -10.53 -3.77
N ALA A 15 -2.71 -11.61 -4.29
CA ALA A 15 -2.42 -12.81 -3.49
C ALA A 15 -1.42 -12.53 -2.36
N GLY A 16 -0.42 -11.67 -2.60
CA GLY A 16 0.51 -11.24 -1.56
C GLY A 16 -0.18 -10.46 -0.44
N ASP A 17 -1.10 -9.55 -0.79
CA ASP A 17 -1.86 -8.75 0.18
C ASP A 17 -2.78 -9.64 1.02
N MET A 18 -3.55 -10.53 0.36
CA MET A 18 -4.37 -11.54 1.05
C MET A 18 -3.54 -12.38 2.02
N MET A 19 -2.33 -12.82 1.64
CA MET A 19 -1.47 -13.60 2.53
C MET A 19 -1.00 -12.80 3.76
N ASN A 20 -0.76 -11.49 3.59
CA ASN A 20 -0.41 -10.60 4.69
C ASN A 20 -1.61 -10.32 5.61
N ASP A 21 -2.80 -10.20 5.04
CA ASP A 21 -4.05 -10.04 5.78
C ASP A 21 -4.41 -11.32 6.53
N TYR A 22 -4.25 -12.52 5.95
CA TYR A 22 -4.44 -13.78 6.67
C TYR A 22 -3.45 -13.95 7.81
N LYS A 23 -2.19 -13.53 7.62
CA LYS A 23 -1.19 -13.56 8.69
C LYS A 23 -1.60 -12.63 9.84
N SER A 24 -2.10 -11.44 9.53
CA SER A 24 -2.59 -10.48 10.51
C SER A 24 -3.86 -10.98 11.20
N GLY A 25 -4.80 -11.55 10.45
CA GLY A 25 -6.03 -12.18 10.95
C GLY A 25 -5.74 -13.36 11.87
N ALA A 26 -4.76 -14.20 11.54
CA ALA A 26 -4.31 -15.29 12.41
C ALA A 26 -3.72 -14.76 13.73
N LEU A 27 -2.98 -13.65 13.70
CA LEU A 27 -2.45 -12.99 14.89
C LEU A 27 -3.58 -12.42 15.77
N LEU A 28 -4.63 -11.87 15.14
CA LEU A 28 -5.80 -11.27 15.78
C LEU A 28 -6.90 -12.29 16.15
N LYS A 29 -6.71 -13.58 15.82
CA LYS A 29 -7.68 -14.67 16.01
C LYS A 29 -9.02 -14.41 15.29
N THR A 30 -8.97 -13.75 14.15
CA THR A 30 -10.13 -13.50 13.29
C THR A 30 -10.56 -14.78 12.56
N ASN A 31 -11.85 -14.91 12.25
CA ASN A 31 -12.37 -16.05 11.50
C ASN A 31 -11.90 -15.98 10.02
N PRO A 32 -11.11 -16.97 9.53
CA PRO A 32 -10.55 -16.94 8.18
C PRO A 32 -11.61 -17.03 7.08
N THR A 33 -12.72 -17.73 7.30
CA THR A 33 -13.78 -17.84 6.27
C THR A 33 -14.56 -16.55 6.11
N ALA A 34 -14.80 -15.82 7.20
CA ALA A 34 -15.40 -14.50 7.13
C ALA A 34 -14.47 -13.50 6.43
N GLN A 35 -13.17 -13.56 6.72
CA GLN A 35 -12.16 -12.70 6.11
C GLN A 35 -12.08 -12.92 4.59
N PHE A 36 -12.06 -14.17 4.12
CA PHE A 36 -12.08 -14.49 2.69
C PHE A 36 -13.27 -13.89 1.96
N VAL A 37 -14.48 -14.01 2.53
CA VAL A 37 -15.70 -13.49 1.90
C VAL A 37 -15.67 -11.96 1.84
N ILE A 38 -15.21 -11.30 2.89
CA ILE A 38 -15.10 -9.83 2.94
C ILE A 38 -14.04 -9.34 1.94
N GLU A 39 -12.87 -9.98 1.88
CA GLU A 39 -11.82 -9.65 0.92
C GLU A 39 -12.30 -9.85 -0.52
N LEU A 40 -13.02 -10.93 -0.81
CA LEU A 40 -13.53 -11.19 -2.16
C LEU A 40 -14.56 -10.14 -2.59
N VAL A 41 -15.56 -9.87 -1.73
CA VAL A 41 -16.59 -8.87 -2.02
C VAL A 41 -15.97 -7.46 -2.11
N GLY A 42 -15.17 -7.09 -1.11
CA GLY A 42 -14.49 -5.80 -1.06
C GLY A 42 -13.51 -5.60 -2.22
N GLY A 43 -12.77 -6.65 -2.59
CA GLY A 43 -11.85 -6.65 -3.72
C GLY A 43 -12.57 -6.50 -5.06
N PHE A 44 -13.71 -7.17 -5.24
CA PHE A 44 -14.51 -7.05 -6.47
C PHE A 44 -15.07 -5.65 -6.66
N PHE A 45 -15.77 -5.11 -5.64
CA PHE A 45 -16.32 -3.76 -5.72
C PHE A 45 -15.23 -2.70 -5.72
N GLY A 46 -14.15 -2.91 -4.97
CA GLY A 46 -12.98 -2.04 -4.92
C GLY A 46 -12.27 -1.96 -6.25
N ALA A 47 -12.08 -3.08 -6.96
CA ALA A 47 -11.49 -3.08 -8.30
C ALA A 47 -12.35 -2.27 -9.29
N PHE A 48 -13.68 -2.37 -9.19
CA PHE A 48 -14.59 -1.61 -10.04
C PHE A 48 -14.52 -0.10 -9.75
N THR A 49 -14.68 0.30 -8.49
CA THR A 49 -14.64 1.73 -8.10
C THR A 49 -13.27 2.35 -8.29
N ALA A 50 -12.19 1.64 -7.97
CA ALA A 50 -10.82 2.12 -8.16
C ALA A 50 -10.48 2.31 -9.64
N SER A 51 -10.94 1.41 -10.52
CA SER A 51 -10.73 1.57 -11.96
C SER A 51 -11.40 2.83 -12.51
N ILE A 52 -12.65 3.11 -12.08
CA ILE A 52 -13.38 4.32 -12.48
C ILE A 52 -12.70 5.57 -11.93
N ALA A 53 -12.33 5.58 -10.64
CA ALA A 53 -11.67 6.71 -10.01
C ALA A 53 -10.31 7.00 -10.65
N LEU A 54 -9.53 5.97 -10.97
CA LEU A 54 -8.24 6.11 -11.63
C LEU A 54 -8.40 6.70 -13.04
N LEU A 55 -9.37 6.22 -13.83
CA LEU A 55 -9.66 6.79 -15.14
C LEU A 55 -10.09 8.27 -15.02
N ALA A 56 -10.97 8.60 -14.07
CA ALA A 56 -11.41 9.98 -13.83
C ALA A 56 -10.23 10.92 -13.52
N ILE A 57 -9.30 10.48 -12.66
CA ILE A 57 -8.11 11.25 -12.30
C ILE A 57 -7.18 11.40 -13.51
N ILE A 58 -6.95 10.34 -14.28
CA ILE A 58 -6.10 10.39 -15.49
C ILE A 58 -6.69 11.35 -16.52
N TYR A 59 -8.00 11.31 -16.76
CA TYR A 59 -8.67 12.23 -17.69
C TYR A 59 -8.63 13.68 -17.21
N SER A 60 -8.77 13.93 -15.91
CA SER A 60 -8.76 15.28 -15.34
C SER A 60 -7.34 15.89 -15.27
N ARG A 61 -6.31 15.09 -14.98
CA ARG A 61 -4.93 15.57 -14.78
C ARG A 61 -3.97 15.28 -15.93
N GLY A 62 -4.41 14.58 -16.97
CA GLY A 62 -3.60 14.25 -18.15
C GLY A 62 -2.56 13.14 -17.96
N GLY A 63 -2.53 12.46 -16.81
CA GLY A 63 -1.60 11.35 -16.55
C GLY A 63 -1.39 11.00 -15.07
N VAL A 64 -0.46 10.07 -14.79
CA VAL A 64 0.01 9.70 -13.45
C VAL A 64 1.54 9.86 -13.40
N GLY A 65 2.08 10.60 -12.41
CA GLY A 65 3.51 10.85 -12.31
C GLY A 65 3.90 12.04 -11.41
N MET A 66 5.20 12.20 -11.17
CA MET A 66 5.75 13.35 -10.43
C MET A 66 5.44 14.69 -11.12
N ASP A 67 5.37 14.70 -12.45
CA ASP A 67 5.11 15.89 -13.27
C ASP A 67 3.67 16.42 -13.15
N VAL A 68 2.72 15.59 -12.69
CA VAL A 68 1.30 15.94 -12.51
C VAL A 68 0.89 16.06 -11.02
N GLY A 69 1.88 15.97 -10.12
CA GLY A 69 1.67 16.08 -8.67
C GLY A 69 0.84 14.93 -8.09
N LEU A 70 0.85 13.75 -8.71
CA LEU A 70 0.17 12.55 -8.24
C LEU A 70 1.20 11.45 -7.94
N PRO A 71 1.91 11.54 -6.80
CA PRO A 71 2.98 10.60 -6.46
C PRO A 71 2.40 9.22 -6.13
N ALA A 72 2.47 8.30 -7.09
CA ALA A 72 2.07 6.91 -6.93
C ALA A 72 3.30 6.02 -6.74
N ALA A 73 3.78 5.89 -5.50
CA ALA A 73 5.00 5.12 -5.19
C ALA A 73 4.93 3.67 -5.68
N GLN A 74 3.77 3.02 -5.54
CA GLN A 74 3.54 1.65 -6.02
C GLN A 74 3.56 1.59 -7.55
N ALA A 75 2.93 2.55 -8.24
CA ALA A 75 2.94 2.58 -9.71
C ALA A 75 4.33 2.85 -10.27
N HIS A 76 5.12 3.74 -9.65
CA HIS A 76 6.49 4.01 -10.04
C HIS A 76 7.37 2.75 -9.98
N SER A 77 7.19 1.96 -8.93
CA SER A 77 7.90 0.71 -8.70
C SER A 77 7.60 -0.33 -9.78
N VAL A 78 6.32 -0.47 -10.14
CA VAL A 78 5.89 -1.37 -11.22
C VAL A 78 6.41 -0.89 -12.57
N THR A 79 6.37 0.42 -12.85
CA THR A 79 6.93 0.99 -14.09
C THR A 79 8.42 0.72 -14.21
N ALA A 80 9.19 0.86 -13.12
CA ALA A 80 10.62 0.54 -13.11
C ALA A 80 10.88 -0.95 -13.39
N MET A 81 10.02 -1.85 -12.91
CA MET A 81 10.12 -3.29 -13.21
C MET A 81 9.79 -3.59 -14.68
N VAL A 82 8.78 -2.91 -15.26
CA VAL A 82 8.38 -3.07 -16.67
C VAL A 82 9.43 -2.49 -17.64
N ALA A 83 10.10 -1.40 -17.26
CA ALA A 83 11.21 -0.81 -18.01
C ALA A 83 12.46 -1.72 -18.07
N GLY A 84 12.44 -2.83 -17.33
CA GLY A 84 13.51 -3.82 -17.26
C GLY A 84 14.21 -3.75 -15.91
N LEU A 85 14.32 -4.91 -15.25
CA LEU A 85 15.17 -5.07 -14.07
C LEU A 85 16.61 -4.84 -14.49
N GLY A 86 17.13 -3.62 -14.27
CA GLY A 86 18.41 -3.14 -14.80
C GLY A 86 19.50 -4.23 -14.83
N ASN A 87 19.96 -4.69 -13.66
CA ASN A 87 20.89 -5.82 -13.57
C ASN A 87 20.24 -6.99 -12.81
N PRO A 88 19.96 -8.14 -13.47
CA PRO A 88 19.30 -9.29 -12.84
C PRO A 88 20.13 -9.93 -11.72
N ILE A 89 21.45 -9.81 -11.76
CA ILE A 89 22.34 -10.30 -10.69
C ILE A 89 22.12 -9.46 -9.42
N LEU A 90 22.02 -8.13 -9.58
CA LEU A 90 21.77 -7.23 -8.46
C LEU A 90 20.41 -7.52 -7.79
N PHE A 91 19.39 -7.79 -8.61
CA PHE A 91 18.07 -8.19 -8.11
C PHE A 91 18.13 -9.51 -7.34
N ALA A 92 18.80 -10.53 -7.89
CA ALA A 92 18.94 -11.83 -7.22
C ALA A 92 19.70 -11.73 -5.90
N VAL A 93 20.78 -10.95 -5.86
CA VAL A 93 21.55 -10.69 -4.64
C VAL A 93 20.72 -9.92 -3.62
N ALA A 94 19.99 -8.87 -4.03
CA ALA A 94 19.10 -8.12 -3.15
C ALA A 94 17.96 -8.99 -2.59
N ALA A 95 17.38 -9.87 -3.40
CA ALA A 95 16.36 -10.83 -2.98
C ALA A 95 16.92 -11.84 -1.97
N LEU A 96 18.12 -12.38 -2.22
CA LEU A 96 18.81 -13.27 -1.29
C LEU A 96 19.14 -12.58 0.04
N ILE A 97 19.60 -11.34 0.01
CA ILE A 97 19.84 -10.54 1.21
C ILE A 97 18.52 -10.31 1.95
N GLY A 98 17.44 -9.94 1.26
CA GLY A 98 16.12 -9.78 1.86
C GLY A 98 15.62 -11.06 2.54
N CYS A 99 15.74 -12.21 1.87
CA CYS A 99 15.42 -13.52 2.45
C CYS A 99 16.30 -13.81 3.68
N ALA A 100 17.61 -13.60 3.59
CA ALA A 100 18.54 -13.83 4.69
C ALA A 100 18.24 -12.92 5.90
N LEU A 101 17.96 -11.64 5.68
CA LEU A 101 17.57 -10.70 6.74
C LEU A 101 16.28 -11.15 7.45
N THR A 102 15.31 -11.66 6.69
CA THR A 102 14.03 -12.08 7.25
C THR A 102 14.16 -13.41 8.02
N LEU A 103 14.93 -14.37 7.49
CA LEU A 103 15.11 -15.70 8.08
C LEU A 103 16.06 -15.71 9.28
N PHE A 104 17.22 -15.05 9.17
CA PHE A 104 18.27 -15.12 10.20
C PHE A 104 18.15 -14.02 11.26
N LEU A 105 17.77 -12.81 10.85
CA LEU A 105 17.75 -11.66 11.75
C LEU A 105 16.33 -11.31 12.24
N LYS A 106 15.28 -12.00 11.74
CA LYS A 106 13.86 -11.70 12.01
C LYS A 106 13.51 -10.22 11.77
N VAL A 107 14.28 -9.53 10.93
CA VAL A 107 14.05 -8.14 10.59
C VAL A 107 12.94 -8.10 9.54
N PRO A 108 11.91 -7.25 9.70
CA PRO A 108 10.84 -7.11 8.72
C PRO A 108 11.37 -6.41 7.45
N ALA A 109 11.96 -7.18 6.54
CA ALA A 109 12.55 -6.70 5.29
C ALA A 109 11.55 -5.93 4.41
N MET A 110 10.26 -6.27 4.49
CA MET A 110 9.18 -5.57 3.79
C MET A 110 9.08 -4.09 4.20
N ILE A 111 9.19 -3.78 5.51
CA ILE A 111 9.11 -2.40 6.01
C ILE A 111 10.29 -1.58 5.49
N ILE A 112 11.48 -2.19 5.47
CA ILE A 112 12.70 -1.57 4.92
C ILE A 112 12.53 -1.29 3.43
N GLY A 113 12.03 -2.28 2.67
CA GLY A 113 11.76 -2.14 1.23
C GLY A 113 10.78 -1.02 0.92
N ILE A 114 9.65 -0.96 1.64
CA ILE A 114 8.66 0.12 1.52
C ILE A 114 9.30 1.48 1.83
N GLY A 115 10.12 1.57 2.88
CA GLY A 115 10.86 2.79 3.24
C GLY A 115 11.81 3.28 2.14
N MET A 116 12.47 2.37 1.43
CA MET A 116 13.32 2.72 0.29
C MET A 116 12.54 3.26 -0.92
N MET A 117 11.30 2.77 -1.13
CA MET A 117 10.44 3.23 -2.23
C MET A 117 9.88 4.64 -2.02
N LEU A 118 9.73 5.05 -0.75
CA LEU A 118 9.09 6.30 -0.34
C LEU A 118 10.10 7.42 -0.05
N THR A 119 11.20 7.46 -0.79
CA THR A 119 12.37 8.33 -0.53
C THR A 119 12.15 9.84 -0.80
N GLY A 120 10.90 10.29 -0.98
CA GLY A 120 10.54 11.70 -1.14
C GLY A 120 10.21 12.39 0.18
N ALA A 121 10.68 13.62 0.37
CA ALA A 121 10.44 14.43 1.58
C ALA A 121 8.94 14.62 1.90
N GLY A 122 8.06 14.58 0.88
CA GLY A 122 6.62 14.75 1.05
C GLY A 122 5.91 13.60 1.76
N LEU A 123 6.34 12.34 1.57
CA LEU A 123 5.72 11.15 2.18
C LEU A 123 6.56 10.59 3.33
N ALA A 124 7.89 10.67 3.25
CA ALA A 124 8.76 10.18 4.31
C ALA A 124 8.59 10.95 5.62
N LEU A 125 8.39 12.27 5.56
CA LEU A 125 8.26 13.12 6.75
C LEU A 125 6.96 12.84 7.52
N PRO A 126 5.76 12.78 6.89
CA PRO A 126 4.55 12.34 7.58
C PRO A 126 4.64 10.94 8.18
N ILE A 127 5.25 9.99 7.47
CA ILE A 127 5.45 8.61 7.97
C ILE A 127 6.36 8.61 9.19
N PHE A 128 7.47 9.35 9.15
CA PHE A 128 8.39 9.50 10.27
C PHE A 128 7.72 10.17 11.47
N LEU A 129 6.97 11.26 11.24
CA LEU A 129 6.22 11.96 12.28
C LEU A 129 5.15 11.04 12.89
N GLY A 130 4.41 10.29 12.08
CA GLY A 130 3.44 9.31 12.56
C GLY A 130 4.10 8.22 13.43
N GLY A 131 5.25 7.69 13.00
CA GLY A 131 6.04 6.74 13.78
C GLY A 131 6.58 7.32 15.09
N LEU A 132 7.03 8.57 15.08
CA LEU A 132 7.49 9.28 16.27
C LEU A 132 6.34 9.53 17.25
N LEU A 133 5.16 9.92 16.75
CA LEU A 133 3.96 10.10 17.58
C LEU A 133 3.50 8.78 18.20
N GLU A 134 3.52 7.68 17.45
CA GLU A 134 3.24 6.33 17.99
C GLU A 134 4.27 5.93 19.05
N TYR A 135 5.57 6.21 18.84
CA TYR A 135 6.61 5.94 19.82
C TYR A 135 6.42 6.76 21.12
N LEU A 136 6.16 8.06 21.01
CA LEU A 136 5.90 8.93 22.15
C LEU A 136 4.60 8.52 22.88
N SER A 137 3.56 8.15 22.12
CA SER A 137 2.30 7.62 22.65
C SER A 137 2.52 6.32 23.44
N ARG A 138 3.40 5.43 22.96
CA ARG A 138 3.80 4.21 23.67
C ARG A 138 4.49 4.48 24.99
N THR A 139 5.29 5.53 25.07
CA THR A 139 6.09 5.85 26.26
C THR A 139 5.32 6.67 27.31
N HIS A 140 4.38 7.53 26.88
CA HIS A 140 3.73 8.51 27.76
C HIS A 140 2.23 8.30 28.02
N LEU A 141 1.52 7.45 27.27
CA LEU A 141 0.06 7.31 27.38
C LEU A 141 -0.39 5.95 27.93
N LYS A 142 -1.52 5.96 28.65
CA LYS A 142 -2.22 4.72 29.06
C LYS A 142 -2.81 4.00 27.85
N LYS A 143 -2.94 2.68 27.96
CA LYS A 143 -3.37 1.78 26.88
C LYS A 143 -4.72 2.15 26.22
N ASP A 144 -5.66 2.73 26.96
CA ASP A 144 -6.94 3.23 26.43
C ASP A 144 -6.82 4.50 25.57
N SER A 145 -5.88 5.39 25.90
CA SER A 145 -5.65 6.59 25.07
C SER A 145 -4.91 6.23 23.78
N GLN A 146 -4.13 5.15 23.78
CA GLN A 146 -3.44 4.62 22.60
C GLN A 146 -4.43 4.05 21.57
N SER A 147 -5.40 3.25 22.03
CA SER A 147 -6.41 2.66 21.15
C SER A 147 -7.31 3.74 20.52
N ALA A 148 -7.63 4.81 21.26
CA ALA A 148 -8.36 5.96 20.72
C ALA A 148 -7.58 6.69 19.62
N ILE A 149 -6.28 6.92 19.80
CA ILE A 149 -5.42 7.56 18.78
C ILE A 149 -5.32 6.68 17.54
N GLN A 150 -5.10 5.37 17.71
CA GLN A 150 -5.02 4.42 16.59
C GLN A 150 -6.34 4.34 15.82
N MET A 151 -7.48 4.35 16.52
CA MET A 151 -8.80 4.37 15.89
C MET A 151 -9.04 5.67 15.11
N GLY A 152 -8.63 6.81 15.66
CA GLY A 152 -8.68 8.10 14.96
C GLY A 152 -7.80 8.13 13.71
N ALA A 153 -6.59 7.56 13.76
CA ALA A 153 -5.68 7.48 12.63
C ALA A 153 -6.23 6.60 11.50
N VAL A 154 -6.77 5.42 11.83
CA VAL A 154 -7.43 4.53 10.85
C VAL A 154 -8.68 5.21 10.26
N GLY A 155 -9.44 5.94 11.09
CA GLY A 155 -10.59 6.73 10.64
C GLY A 155 -10.21 7.85 9.67
N LEU A 156 -9.11 8.57 9.94
CA LEU A 156 -8.59 9.61 9.04
C LEU A 156 -8.10 9.03 7.71
N LEU A 157 -7.35 7.92 7.76
CA LEU A 157 -6.90 7.20 6.55
C LEU A 157 -8.08 6.73 5.70
N GLY A 158 -9.09 6.11 6.31
CA GLY A 158 -10.30 5.69 5.62
C GLY A 158 -11.10 6.87 5.07
N GLY A 159 -11.20 7.96 5.84
CA GLY A 159 -11.90 9.18 5.47
C GLY A 159 -11.28 9.89 4.26
N GLU A 160 -9.94 9.98 4.21
CA GLU A 160 -9.23 10.53 3.06
C GLU A 160 -9.50 9.71 1.79
N GLY A 161 -9.46 8.38 1.88
CA GLY A 161 -9.73 7.49 0.75
C GLY A 161 -11.15 7.64 0.19
N ILE A 162 -12.16 7.70 1.07
CA ILE A 162 -13.56 7.90 0.67
C ILE A 162 -13.76 9.28 0.03
N MET A 163 -13.25 10.34 0.67
CA MET A 163 -13.37 11.70 0.17
C MET A 163 -12.63 11.88 -1.17
N GLY A 164 -11.44 11.31 -1.32
CA GLY A 164 -10.69 11.32 -2.58
C GLY A 164 -11.45 10.64 -3.72
N THR A 165 -12.11 9.51 -3.44
CA THR A 165 -12.94 8.81 -4.42
C THR A 165 -14.16 9.66 -4.84
N LEU A 166 -14.84 10.28 -3.87
CA LEU A 166 -15.97 11.18 -4.15
C LEU A 166 -15.55 12.39 -4.99
N LEU A 167 -14.43 13.03 -4.63
CA LEU A 167 -13.88 14.16 -5.40
C LEU A 167 -13.49 13.76 -6.81
N ALA A 168 -12.90 12.56 -7.00
CA ALA A 168 -12.58 12.03 -8.33
C ALA A 168 -13.85 11.82 -9.18
N ILE A 169 -14.92 11.29 -8.59
CA ILE A 169 -16.21 11.12 -9.29
C ILE A 169 -16.80 12.49 -9.66
N ILE A 170 -16.80 13.46 -8.74
CA ILE A 170 -17.31 14.81 -9.02
C ILE A 170 -16.51 15.48 -10.14
N ALA A 171 -15.19 15.33 -10.14
CA ALA A 171 -14.31 15.87 -11.18
C ALA A 171 -14.56 15.24 -12.56
N LEU A 172 -15.06 13.99 -12.63
CA LEU A 172 -15.42 13.35 -13.90
C LEU A 172 -16.63 14.06 -14.58
N PHE A 173 -17.56 14.58 -13.79
CA PHE A 173 -18.80 15.19 -14.28
C PHE A 173 -18.70 16.72 -14.48
N ARG A 174 -17.51 17.31 -14.31
CA ARG A 174 -17.25 18.74 -14.46
C ARG A 174 -16.29 18.99 -15.60
#